data_AF-A0A662IDI6-F1
#
_entry.id   AF-A0A662IDI6-F1
#
_cell.length_a   1.000
_cell.length_b   1.000
_cell.length_c   1.000
_cell.angle_alpha   90.00
_cell.angle_beta   90.00
_cell.angle_gamma   90.00
#
_symmetry.space_group_name_H-M   'P 1'
#
loop_
_entity.id
_entity.type
_entity.pdbx_description
1 polymer ?
#
loop_
_entity_poly.entity_id
_entity_poly.type
_entity_poly.pdbx_seq_one_letter_code
_entity_poly.pdbx_strand_id
1 'polypeptide(L)'
;MSEEGEKLVEEARNALREFEDLLYELRDYERRRGEILRMFSTGQVTREVYEKLMGELRQKMTPLVKRYFELKSRLRSMESRLNVLMTRLRVEVKTSSESPFRLNYERDQRMRQLLNRAGGTLEDVQRALKSVGVERELRFLEVLLDSIRGEDIEAWRDVVREVVEEWSKARFSYASKVEEIERQMESLHDLLRELEVRFLVGEFDRAEYEARRAGLERKVGELQEQLERLQERLEDLDLVAARCRELLEGGSR
;
A
#
# COMPACT_ATOMS: atom_id res chain seq x y z
N MET A 1 22.22 29.94 0.80
CA MET A 1 21.09 29.74 -0.14
C MET A 1 21.29 28.51 -1.01
N SER A 2 22.26 28.48 -1.96
CA SER A 2 22.52 27.26 -2.78
C SER A 2 22.89 26.05 -1.92
N GLU A 3 23.78 26.24 -0.94
CA GLU A 3 24.31 25.14 -0.11
C GLU A 3 23.27 24.48 0.79
N GLU A 4 22.31 25.22 1.34
CA GLU A 4 21.26 24.66 2.19
C GLU A 4 20.25 23.84 1.35
N GLY A 5 19.94 24.30 0.15
CA GLY A 5 19.11 23.55 -0.80
C GLY A 5 19.81 22.29 -1.31
N GLU A 6 21.12 22.38 -1.58
CA GLU A 6 21.93 21.22 -1.99
C GLU A 6 22.05 20.18 -0.87
N LYS A 7 22.28 20.62 0.38
CA LYS A 7 22.29 19.73 1.55
C LYS A 7 20.94 19.02 1.73
N LEU A 8 19.83 19.74 1.62
CA LEU A 8 18.49 19.16 1.72
C LEU A 8 18.25 18.09 0.64
N VAL A 9 18.68 18.36 -0.60
CA VAL A 9 18.56 17.40 -1.71
C VAL A 9 19.38 16.14 -1.44
N GLU A 10 20.60 16.29 -0.93
CA GLU A 10 21.45 15.14 -0.62
C GLU A 10 20.94 14.34 0.58
N GLU A 11 20.47 15.01 1.63
CA GLU A 11 19.80 14.37 2.77
C GLU A 11 18.57 13.57 2.34
N ALA A 12 17.75 14.13 1.45
CA ALA A 12 16.58 13.45 0.90
C ALA A 12 16.95 12.22 0.08
N ARG A 13 18.01 12.31 -0.74
CA ARG A 13 18.52 11.17 -1.51
C ARG A 13 19.07 10.06 -0.63
N ASN A 14 19.77 10.39 0.44
CA ASN A 14 20.27 9.40 1.39
C ASN A 14 19.11 8.72 2.15
N ALA A 15 18.12 9.49 2.61
CA ALA A 15 16.93 8.92 3.23
C ALA A 15 16.12 8.04 2.27
N LEU A 16 16.05 8.40 0.98
CA LEU A 16 15.44 7.59 -0.07
C LEU A 16 16.15 6.24 -0.22
N ARG A 17 17.48 6.24 -0.31
CA ARG A 17 18.26 4.99 -0.40
C ARG A 17 18.03 4.09 0.81
N GLU A 18 18.13 4.66 2.02
CA GLU A 18 17.86 3.93 3.26
C GLU A 18 16.45 3.33 3.28
N PHE A 19 15.46 4.05 2.75
CA PHE A 19 14.09 3.59 2.65
C PHE A 19 13.93 2.45 1.64
N GLU A 20 14.54 2.57 0.46
CA GLU A 20 14.52 1.53 -0.58
C GLU A 20 15.21 0.24 -0.12
N ASP A 21 16.37 0.35 0.53
CA ASP A 21 17.09 -0.77 1.11
C ASP A 21 16.25 -1.47 2.18
N LEU A 22 15.60 -0.70 3.06
CA LEU A 22 14.70 -1.25 4.07
C LEU A 22 13.48 -1.96 3.46
N LEU A 23 12.91 -1.42 2.37
CA LEU A 23 11.81 -2.08 1.66
C LEU A 23 12.23 -3.41 1.03
N TYR A 24 13.48 -3.50 0.57
CA TYR A 24 14.06 -4.74 0.07
C TYR A 24 14.18 -5.78 1.20
N GLU A 25 14.73 -5.38 2.35
CA GLU A 25 14.81 -6.26 3.52
C GLU A 25 13.43 -6.75 3.96
N LEU A 26 12.45 -5.85 4.11
CA LEU A 26 11.07 -6.20 4.49
C LEU A 26 10.40 -7.16 3.51
N ARG A 27 10.72 -7.08 2.21
CA ARG A 27 10.20 -8.01 1.19
C ARG A 27 10.66 -9.44 1.42
N ASP A 28 11.91 -9.64 1.83
CA ASP A 28 12.42 -10.99 2.10
C ASP A 28 11.76 -11.61 3.35
N TYR A 29 11.42 -10.78 4.34
CA TYR A 29 10.63 -11.23 5.49
C TYR A 29 9.20 -11.62 5.12
N GLU A 30 8.55 -10.86 4.24
CA GLU A 30 7.22 -11.21 3.73
C GLU A 30 7.24 -12.54 2.95
N ARG A 31 8.27 -12.78 2.14
CA ARG A 31 8.46 -14.06 1.45
C ARG A 31 8.57 -15.21 2.45
N ARG A 32 9.40 -15.04 3.48
CA ARG A 32 9.58 -16.05 4.54
C ARG A 32 8.29 -16.29 5.34
N ARG A 33 7.50 -15.24 5.61
CA ARG A 33 6.16 -15.37 6.20
C ARG A 33 5.25 -16.25 5.33
N GLY A 34 5.24 -15.99 4.01
CA GLY A 34 4.45 -16.76 3.05
C GLY A 34 4.90 -18.23 2.95
N GLU A 35 6.19 -18.52 3.10
CA GLU A 35 6.71 -19.89 3.19
C GLU A 35 6.23 -20.61 4.46
N ILE A 36 6.31 -19.95 5.61
CA ILE A 36 5.84 -20.53 6.88
C ILE A 36 4.35 -20.83 6.84
N LEU A 37 3.54 -19.91 6.29
CA LEU A 37 2.10 -20.14 6.09
C LEU A 37 1.83 -21.35 5.18
N ARG A 38 2.57 -21.48 4.06
CA ARG A 38 2.44 -22.64 3.16
C ARG A 38 2.83 -23.95 3.83
N MET A 39 3.91 -23.98 4.61
CA MET A 39 4.32 -25.20 5.34
C MET A 39 3.24 -25.61 6.35
N PHE A 40 2.59 -24.64 6.99
CA PHE A 40 1.50 -24.93 7.93
C PHE A 40 0.24 -25.42 7.23
N SER A 41 -0.20 -24.73 6.17
CA SER A 41 -1.42 -25.13 5.44
C SER A 41 -1.32 -26.48 4.75
N THR A 42 -0.11 -26.89 4.36
CA THR A 42 0.18 -28.21 3.79
C THR A 42 0.42 -29.30 4.84
N GLY A 43 0.35 -28.96 6.14
CA GLY A 43 0.57 -29.89 7.25
C GLY A 43 2.03 -30.35 7.42
N GLN A 44 2.99 -29.69 6.76
CA GLN A 44 4.42 -30.01 6.87
C GLN A 44 5.00 -29.67 8.25
N VAL A 45 4.39 -28.72 8.95
CA VAL A 45 4.76 -28.32 10.32
C VAL A 45 3.54 -28.36 11.24
N THR A 46 3.79 -28.73 12.49
CA THR A 46 2.76 -28.66 13.55
C THR A 46 2.45 -27.22 13.92
N ARG A 47 1.30 -27.00 14.56
CA ARG A 47 0.87 -25.69 15.05
C ARG A 47 1.91 -25.05 16.00
N GLU A 48 2.51 -25.84 16.88
CA GLU A 48 3.53 -25.36 17.82
C GLU A 48 4.79 -24.85 17.08
N VAL A 49 5.24 -25.57 16.05
CA VAL A 49 6.38 -25.17 15.23
C VAL A 49 6.05 -23.92 14.42
N TYR A 50 4.84 -23.85 13.86
CA TYR A 50 4.35 -22.67 13.16
C TYR A 50 4.35 -21.43 14.06
N GLU A 51 3.76 -21.52 15.26
CA GLU A 51 3.69 -20.41 16.21
C GLU A 51 5.08 -19.94 16.63
N LYS A 52 6.03 -20.87 16.86
CA LYS A 52 7.42 -20.54 17.17
C LYS A 52 8.12 -19.81 16.03
N LEU A 53 8.04 -20.33 14.80
CA LEU A 53 8.65 -19.71 13.61
C LEU A 53 8.07 -18.32 13.34
N MET A 54 6.74 -18.17 13.46
CA MET A 54 6.06 -16.88 13.33
C MET A 54 6.44 -15.90 14.44
N GLY A 55 6.67 -16.39 15.67
CA GLY A 55 7.16 -15.59 16.78
C GLY A 55 8.57 -15.05 16.53
N GLU A 56 9.50 -15.91 16.11
CA GLU A 56 10.87 -15.52 15.75
C GLU A 56 10.89 -14.53 14.58
N LEU A 57 10.03 -14.75 13.58
CA LEU A 57 9.88 -13.84 12.45
C LEU A 57 9.38 -12.47 12.89
N ARG A 58 8.33 -12.43 13.73
CA ARG A 58 7.80 -11.18 14.29
C ARG A 58 8.87 -10.41 15.06
N GLN A 59 9.62 -11.07 15.95
CA GLN A 59 10.69 -10.43 16.72
C GLN A 59 11.75 -9.77 15.83
N LYS A 60 12.11 -10.41 14.71
CA LYS A 60 13.07 -9.84 13.74
C LYS A 60 12.46 -8.71 12.90
N MET A 61 11.17 -8.79 12.58
CA MET A 61 10.48 -7.78 11.79
C MET A 61 10.16 -6.51 12.57
N THR A 62 9.84 -6.60 13.86
CA THR A 62 9.48 -5.45 14.70
C THR A 62 10.43 -4.25 14.55
N PRO A 63 11.77 -4.37 14.71
CA PRO A 63 12.67 -3.22 14.56
C PRO A 63 12.69 -2.65 13.14
N LEU A 64 12.57 -3.50 12.11
CA LEU A 64 12.55 -3.07 10.71
C LEU A 64 11.27 -2.28 10.39
N VAL A 65 10.14 -2.74 10.89
CA VAL A 65 8.87 -2.05 10.72
C VAL A 65 8.85 -0.72 11.48
N LYS A 66 9.42 -0.67 12.70
CA LYS A 66 9.57 0.61 13.41
C LYS A 66 10.37 1.61 12.59
N ARG A 67 11.55 1.18 12.10
CA ARG A 67 12.41 2.00 11.23
C ARG A 67 11.71 2.44 9.94
N TYR A 68 10.82 1.60 9.39
CA TYR A 68 10.06 1.93 8.20
C TYR A 68 9.15 3.14 8.41
N PHE A 69 8.37 3.15 9.49
CA PHE A 69 7.48 4.28 9.77
C PHE A 69 8.25 5.54 10.16
N GLU A 70 9.37 5.41 10.86
CA GLU A 70 10.29 6.52 11.15
C GLU A 70 10.85 7.14 9.86
N LEU A 71 11.36 6.32 8.94
CA LEU A 71 11.86 6.79 7.64
C LEU A 71 10.74 7.37 6.78
N LYS A 72 9.54 6.78 6.79
CA LYS A 72 8.36 7.32 6.10
C LYS A 72 8.02 8.72 6.62
N SER A 73 8.00 8.91 7.93
CA SER A 73 7.76 10.22 8.56
C SER A 73 8.85 11.23 8.19
N ARG A 74 10.13 10.81 8.23
CA ARG A 74 11.27 11.62 7.81
C ARG A 74 11.16 12.05 6.35
N LEU A 75 10.79 11.13 5.45
CA LEU A 75 10.60 11.43 4.03
C LEU A 75 9.46 12.43 3.78
N ARG A 76 8.35 12.37 4.54
CA ARG A 76 7.27 13.37 4.45
C ARG A 76 7.69 14.75 4.92
N SER A 77 8.48 14.81 5.98
CA SER A 77 9.09 16.06 6.42
C SER A 77 10.00 16.64 5.33
N MET A 78 10.82 15.80 4.69
CA MET A 78 11.67 16.19 3.57
C MET A 78 10.86 16.62 2.34
N GLU A 79 9.80 15.91 1.99
CA GLU A 79 8.87 16.29 0.92
C GLU A 79 8.32 17.70 1.15
N SER A 80 7.86 17.98 2.36
CA SER A 80 7.35 19.30 2.75
C SER A 80 8.42 20.39 2.61
N ARG A 81 9.64 20.12 3.09
CA ARG A 81 10.79 21.05 2.97
C ARG A 81 11.20 21.28 1.50
N LEU A 82 11.22 20.22 0.69
CA LEU A 82 11.53 20.28 -0.74
C LEU A 82 10.47 21.07 -1.52
N ASN A 83 9.18 20.91 -1.19
CA ASN A 83 8.10 21.72 -1.77
C ASN A 83 8.27 23.22 -1.49
N VAL A 84 8.65 23.58 -0.25
CA VAL A 84 8.96 24.97 0.11
C VAL A 84 10.18 25.48 -0.67
N LEU A 85 11.24 24.69 -0.75
CA LEU A 85 12.46 25.02 -1.52
C LEU A 85 12.11 25.26 -3.00
N MET A 86 11.35 24.35 -3.61
CA MET A 86 10.91 24.43 -5.01
C MET A 86 10.08 25.69 -5.27
N THR A 87 9.17 26.01 -4.37
CA THR A 87 8.34 27.22 -4.49
C THR A 87 9.20 28.48 -4.45
N ARG A 88 10.16 28.56 -3.52
CA ARG A 88 11.11 29.68 -3.42
C ARG A 88 11.99 29.80 -4.67
N LEU A 89 12.59 28.71 -5.13
CA LEU A 89 13.43 28.69 -6.34
C LEU A 89 12.65 29.10 -7.60
N ARG A 90 11.39 28.68 -7.74
CA ARG A 90 10.52 29.10 -8.86
C ARG A 90 10.25 30.59 -8.84
N VAL A 91 10.00 31.18 -7.67
CA VAL A 91 9.79 32.63 -7.52
C VAL A 91 11.06 33.41 -7.82
N GLU A 92 12.21 32.95 -7.32
CA GLU A 92 13.52 33.56 -7.59
C GLU A 92 13.87 33.52 -9.09
N VAL A 93 13.69 32.38 -9.77
CA VAL A 93 13.96 32.29 -11.22
C VAL A 93 13.05 33.21 -12.03
N LYS A 94 11.77 33.33 -11.66
CA LYS A 94 10.82 34.24 -12.34
C LYS A 94 11.19 35.71 -12.16
N THR A 95 11.40 36.14 -10.91
CA THR A 95 11.80 37.53 -10.59
C THR A 95 13.16 37.91 -11.19
N SER A 96 14.08 36.95 -11.29
CA SER A 96 15.38 37.09 -11.96
C SER A 96 15.27 37.32 -13.47
N SER A 97 14.27 36.72 -14.10
CA SER A 97 14.03 36.85 -15.55
C SER A 97 13.35 38.16 -15.96
N GLU A 98 12.63 38.79 -15.02
CA GLU A 98 11.90 40.05 -15.24
C GLU A 98 12.72 41.30 -14.83
N SER A 99 13.84 41.11 -14.12
CA SER A 99 14.72 42.21 -13.68
C SER A 99 15.56 42.77 -14.85
N PRO A 100 15.61 44.10 -15.05
CA PRO A 100 16.52 44.74 -16.01
C PRO A 100 18.00 44.57 -15.63
N PHE A 101 18.28 44.25 -14.37
CA PHE A 101 19.59 43.81 -13.91
C PHE A 101 19.65 42.28 -13.96
N ARG A 102 20.11 41.74 -15.10
CA ARG A 102 20.34 40.30 -15.25
C ARG A 102 21.26 39.84 -14.13
N LEU A 103 20.83 38.86 -13.35
CA LEU A 103 21.75 38.09 -12.51
C LEU A 103 22.88 37.53 -13.39
N ASN A 104 24.08 37.42 -12.81
CA ASN A 104 25.23 36.84 -13.48
C ASN A 104 24.83 35.46 -14.06
N TYR A 105 25.09 35.20 -15.34
CA TYR A 105 24.60 34.01 -16.08
C TYR A 105 24.84 32.70 -15.31
N GLU A 106 26.00 32.59 -14.66
CA GLU A 106 26.39 31.45 -13.82
C GLU A 106 25.44 31.22 -12.64
N ARG A 107 24.92 32.29 -12.04
CA ARG A 107 23.99 32.21 -10.91
C ARG A 107 22.61 31.73 -11.37
N ASP A 108 22.13 32.19 -12.53
CA ASP A 108 20.86 31.70 -13.11
C ASP A 108 20.96 30.22 -13.50
N GLN A 109 22.09 29.81 -14.09
CA GLN A 109 22.34 28.41 -14.43
C GLN A 109 22.39 27.51 -13.20
N ARG A 110 23.06 27.92 -12.12
CA ARG A 110 23.09 27.17 -10.85
C ARG A 110 21.71 27.04 -10.22
N MET A 111 20.92 28.12 -10.21
CA MET A 111 19.54 28.08 -9.68
C MET A 111 18.65 27.12 -10.47
N ARG A 112 18.74 27.12 -11.81
CA ARG A 112 18.00 26.17 -12.66
C ARG A 112 18.43 24.72 -12.42
N GLN A 113 19.73 24.48 -12.26
CA GLN A 113 20.25 23.14 -11.93
C GLN A 113 19.74 22.66 -10.58
N LEU A 114 19.78 23.51 -9.56
CA LEU A 114 19.26 23.18 -8.23
C LEU A 114 17.75 22.93 -8.26
N LEU A 115 17.00 23.76 -8.99
CA LEU A 115 15.56 23.59 -9.20
C LEU A 115 15.24 22.23 -9.84
N ASN A 116 15.97 21.84 -10.89
CA ASN A 116 15.77 20.55 -11.54
C ASN A 116 16.14 19.37 -10.62
N ARG A 117 17.24 19.47 -9.86
CA ARG A 117 17.66 18.43 -8.91
C ARG A 117 16.67 18.27 -7.76
N ALA A 118 16.19 19.38 -7.20
CA ALA A 118 15.18 19.39 -6.15
C ALA A 118 13.84 18.85 -6.66
N GLY A 119 13.46 19.21 -7.89
CA GLY A 119 12.25 18.68 -8.54
C GLY A 119 12.30 17.17 -8.73
N GLY A 120 13.38 16.65 -9.33
CA GLY A 120 13.53 15.20 -9.50
C GLY A 120 13.55 14.44 -8.17
N THR A 121 14.27 14.98 -7.17
CA THR A 121 14.34 14.35 -5.83
C THR A 121 12.97 14.37 -5.13
N LEU A 122 12.20 15.45 -5.27
CA LEU A 122 10.84 15.54 -4.74
C LEU A 122 9.91 14.50 -5.38
N GLU A 123 9.97 14.35 -6.70
CA GLU A 123 9.20 13.34 -7.42
C GLU A 123 9.56 11.92 -6.97
N ASP A 124 10.84 11.65 -6.75
CA ASP A 124 11.31 10.35 -6.25
C ASP A 124 10.82 10.10 -4.81
N VAL A 125 10.88 11.10 -3.91
CA VAL A 125 10.30 11.02 -2.55
C VAL A 125 8.80 10.72 -2.61
N GLN A 126 8.05 11.44 -3.44
CA GLN A 126 6.62 11.23 -3.60
C GLN A 126 6.29 9.84 -4.14
N ARG A 127 7.09 9.35 -5.08
CA ARG A 127 6.95 7.99 -5.62
C ARG A 127 7.24 6.95 -4.55
N ALA A 128 8.30 7.12 -3.77
CA ALA A 128 8.66 6.22 -2.68
C ALA A 128 7.57 6.17 -1.60
N LEU A 129 7.03 7.32 -1.18
CA LEU A 129 5.94 7.38 -0.20
C LEU A 129 4.65 6.70 -0.67
N LYS A 130 4.39 6.67 -1.99
CA LYS A 130 3.24 5.99 -2.60
C LYS A 130 3.51 4.53 -2.98
N SER A 131 4.76 4.08 -2.90
CA SER A 131 5.16 2.74 -3.38
C SER A 131 4.64 1.61 -2.50
N VAL A 132 4.32 1.91 -1.23
CA VAL A 132 3.76 0.95 -0.28
C VAL A 132 2.27 1.19 -0.19
N GLY A 133 1.49 0.17 -0.58
CA GLY A 133 0.03 0.20 -0.45
C GLY A 133 -0.42 0.04 1.00
N VAL A 134 -1.56 0.60 1.34
CA VAL A 134 -2.09 0.62 2.71
C VAL A 134 -2.27 -0.77 3.33
N GLU A 135 -2.58 -1.79 2.52
CA GLU A 135 -2.67 -3.16 3.01
C GLU A 135 -1.34 -3.67 3.58
N ARG A 136 -0.24 -3.34 2.91
CA ARG A 136 1.11 -3.71 3.35
C ARG A 136 1.45 -2.97 4.64
N GLU A 137 1.05 -1.71 4.75
CA GLU A 137 1.19 -0.92 5.98
C GLU A 137 0.35 -1.47 7.14
N LEU A 138 -0.87 -1.96 6.87
CA LEU A 138 -1.67 -2.67 7.88
C LEU A 138 -0.97 -3.94 8.34
N ARG A 139 -0.41 -4.75 7.42
CA ARG A 139 0.37 -5.95 7.79
C ARG A 139 1.63 -5.61 8.57
N PHE A 140 2.26 -4.47 8.30
CA PHE A 140 3.36 -3.95 9.10
C PHE A 140 2.89 -3.57 10.50
N LEU A 141 1.77 -2.85 10.62
CA LEU A 141 1.18 -2.56 11.93
C LEU A 141 0.82 -3.83 12.69
N GLU A 142 0.27 -4.86 12.03
CA GLU A 142 -0.05 -6.17 12.64
C GLU A 142 1.16 -6.76 13.39
N VAL A 143 2.36 -6.68 12.81
CA VAL A 143 3.61 -7.12 13.44
C VAL A 143 3.96 -6.26 14.66
N LEU A 144 3.64 -4.97 14.64
CA LEU A 144 3.89 -4.06 15.74
C LEU A 144 2.85 -4.10 16.85
N LEU A 145 1.59 -4.48 16.59
CA LEU A 145 0.48 -4.43 17.54
C LEU A 145 0.80 -5.13 18.87
N ASP A 146 1.49 -6.27 18.81
CA ASP A 146 1.85 -7.02 20.02
C ASP A 146 3.00 -6.38 20.80
N SER A 147 3.81 -5.55 20.12
CA SER A 147 4.98 -4.84 20.66
C SER A 147 4.68 -3.41 21.14
N ILE A 148 3.61 -2.79 20.64
CA ILE A 148 3.14 -1.47 21.07
C ILE A 148 2.30 -1.66 22.34
N ARG A 149 2.94 -1.55 23.51
CA ARG A 149 2.27 -1.54 24.82
C ARG A 149 2.90 -0.47 25.71
N GLY A 150 2.08 0.33 26.39
CA GLY A 150 2.53 1.34 27.35
C GLY A 150 2.84 2.72 26.73
N GLU A 151 3.93 3.36 27.18
CA GLU A 151 4.31 4.76 26.90
C GLU A 151 4.53 5.10 25.41
N ASP A 152 4.74 4.09 24.55
CA ASP A 152 4.92 4.26 23.10
C ASP A 152 3.61 4.53 22.33
N ILE A 153 2.42 4.30 22.93
CA ILE A 153 1.13 4.41 22.21
C ILE A 153 0.93 5.81 21.62
N GLU A 154 1.33 6.86 22.34
CA GLU A 154 1.23 8.24 21.84
C GLU A 154 2.12 8.49 20.62
N ALA A 155 3.35 7.96 20.63
CA ALA A 155 4.28 8.11 19.51
C ALA A 155 3.76 7.42 18.23
N TRP A 156 2.98 6.34 18.39
CA TRP A 156 2.40 5.58 17.28
C TRP A 156 0.97 5.99 16.94
N ARG A 157 0.31 6.81 17.76
CA ARG A 157 -1.11 7.19 17.62
C ARG A 157 -1.39 7.81 16.25
N ASP A 158 -0.57 8.75 15.83
CA ASP A 158 -0.74 9.43 14.54
C ASP A 158 -0.49 8.50 13.35
N VAL A 159 0.53 7.63 13.46
CA VAL A 159 0.84 6.63 12.42
C VAL A 159 -0.30 5.63 12.27
N VAL A 160 -0.79 5.09 13.38
CA VAL A 160 -1.89 4.11 13.38
C VAL A 160 -3.17 4.74 12.85
N ARG A 161 -3.51 5.95 13.31
CA ARG A 161 -4.69 6.69 12.84
C ARG A 161 -4.64 6.87 11.33
N GLU A 162 -3.51 7.34 10.81
CA GLU A 162 -3.35 7.59 9.39
C GLU A 162 -3.54 6.31 8.55
N VAL A 163 -2.90 5.20 8.92
CA VAL A 163 -3.01 3.95 8.16
C VAL A 163 -4.45 3.43 8.18
N VAL A 164 -5.14 3.54 9.32
CA VAL A 164 -6.55 3.14 9.44
C VAL A 164 -7.48 4.04 8.62
N GLU A 165 -7.20 5.34 8.55
CA GLU A 165 -7.94 6.28 7.69
C GLU A 165 -7.73 5.98 6.20
N GLU A 166 -6.49 5.76 5.78
CA GLU A 166 -6.17 5.35 4.41
C GLU A 166 -6.79 3.99 4.08
N TRP A 167 -6.85 3.05 5.04
CA TRP A 167 -7.53 1.79 4.85
C TRP A 167 -9.03 2.00 4.66
N SER A 168 -9.64 2.86 5.46
CA SER A 168 -11.06 3.18 5.35
C SER A 168 -11.40 3.73 3.97
N LYS A 169 -10.52 4.57 3.40
CA LYS A 169 -10.65 5.07 2.01
C LYS A 169 -10.48 3.94 0.99
N ALA A 170 -9.45 3.12 1.13
CA ALA A 170 -9.18 2.01 0.21
C ALA A 170 -10.28 0.95 0.24
N ARG A 171 -10.86 0.67 1.41
CA ARG A 171 -11.94 -0.30 1.61
C ARG A 171 -13.15 0.00 0.73
N PHE A 172 -13.48 1.26 0.47
CA PHE A 172 -14.56 1.61 -0.47
C PHE A 172 -14.29 1.08 -1.89
N SER A 173 -13.04 1.13 -2.35
CA SER A 173 -12.70 0.57 -3.68
C SER A 173 -12.85 -0.95 -3.74
N TYR A 174 -12.65 -1.64 -2.62
CA TYR A 174 -12.90 -3.08 -2.52
C TYR A 174 -14.40 -3.39 -2.48
N ALA A 175 -15.19 -2.61 -1.74
CA ALA A 175 -16.65 -2.73 -1.74
C ALA A 175 -17.21 -2.56 -3.16
N SER A 176 -16.73 -1.58 -3.93
CA SER A 176 -17.14 -1.42 -5.33
C SER A 176 -16.78 -2.64 -6.20
N LYS A 177 -15.63 -3.29 -5.98
CA LYS A 177 -15.25 -4.50 -6.69
C LYS A 177 -16.12 -5.70 -6.32
N VAL A 178 -16.50 -5.83 -5.04
CA VAL A 178 -17.46 -6.84 -4.58
C VAL A 178 -18.79 -6.67 -5.31
N GLU A 179 -19.35 -5.46 -5.29
CA GLU A 179 -20.61 -5.15 -5.98
C GLU A 179 -20.52 -5.43 -7.49
N GLU A 180 -19.38 -5.14 -8.11
CA GLU A 180 -19.16 -5.42 -9.54
C GLU A 180 -19.19 -6.93 -9.83
N ILE A 181 -18.48 -7.74 -9.03
CA ILE A 181 -18.46 -9.19 -9.18
C ILE A 181 -19.87 -9.77 -8.93
N GLU A 182 -20.58 -9.30 -7.91
CA GLU A 182 -21.96 -9.73 -7.62
C GLU A 182 -22.90 -9.43 -8.78
N ARG A 183 -22.82 -8.24 -9.38
CA ARG A 183 -23.61 -7.88 -10.59
C ARG A 183 -23.26 -8.75 -11.79
N GLN A 184 -21.97 -9.03 -12.00
CA GLN A 184 -21.52 -9.91 -13.08
C GLN A 184 -22.06 -11.33 -12.88
N MET A 185 -22.02 -11.85 -11.65
CA MET A 185 -22.62 -13.14 -11.31
C MET A 185 -24.13 -13.13 -11.58
N GLU A 186 -24.86 -12.12 -11.14
CA GLU A 186 -26.31 -12.01 -11.39
C GLU A 186 -26.61 -12.06 -12.90
N SER A 187 -25.86 -11.30 -13.71
CA SER A 187 -26.00 -11.32 -15.17
C SER A 187 -25.73 -12.70 -15.80
N LEU A 188 -24.77 -13.47 -15.27
CA LEU A 188 -24.50 -14.83 -15.72
C LEU A 188 -25.60 -15.81 -15.31
N HIS A 189 -26.21 -15.62 -14.13
CA HIS A 189 -27.36 -16.42 -13.71
C HIS A 189 -28.58 -16.16 -14.61
N ASP A 190 -28.80 -14.92 -15.02
CA ASP A 190 -29.87 -14.60 -15.98
C ASP A 190 -29.60 -15.20 -17.36
N LEU A 191 -28.36 -15.19 -17.84
CA LEU A 191 -27.96 -15.88 -19.08
C LEU A 191 -28.13 -17.41 -18.98
N LEU A 192 -27.86 -18.00 -17.81
CA LEU A 192 -28.12 -19.43 -17.57
C LEU A 192 -29.62 -19.74 -17.65
N ARG A 193 -30.47 -18.92 -17.03
CA ARG A 193 -31.94 -19.06 -17.13
C ARG A 193 -32.44 -18.90 -18.57
N GLU A 194 -31.93 -17.92 -19.30
CA GLU A 194 -32.27 -17.70 -20.72
C GLU A 194 -31.87 -18.89 -21.59
N LEU A 195 -30.66 -19.45 -21.35
CA LEU A 195 -30.17 -20.64 -22.04
C LEU A 195 -31.08 -21.85 -21.78
N GLU A 196 -31.53 -22.05 -20.53
CA GLU A 196 -32.48 -23.10 -20.16
C GLU A 196 -33.81 -22.93 -20.90
N VAL A 197 -34.38 -21.72 -20.93
CA VAL A 197 -35.64 -21.45 -21.66
C VAL A 197 -35.50 -21.74 -23.15
N ARG A 198 -34.41 -21.27 -23.79
CA ARG A 198 -34.16 -21.52 -25.22
C ARG A 198 -33.99 -23.00 -25.56
N PHE A 199 -33.33 -23.75 -24.67
CA PHE A 199 -33.25 -25.21 -24.80
C PHE A 199 -34.63 -25.86 -24.70
N LEU A 200 -35.46 -25.45 -23.73
CA LEU A 200 -36.83 -25.98 -23.57
C LEU A 200 -37.74 -25.69 -24.78
N VAL A 201 -37.55 -24.55 -25.45
CA VAL A 201 -38.24 -24.18 -26.70
C VAL A 201 -37.69 -24.94 -27.92
N GLY A 202 -36.57 -25.65 -27.76
CA GLY A 202 -35.96 -26.49 -28.79
C GLY A 202 -35.01 -25.77 -29.73
N GLU A 203 -34.49 -24.59 -29.35
CA GLU A 203 -33.53 -23.85 -30.17
C GLU A 203 -32.16 -24.54 -30.27
N PHE A 204 -31.81 -25.36 -29.29
CA PHE A 204 -30.53 -26.06 -29.21
C PHE A 204 -30.73 -27.57 -29.10
N ASP A 205 -29.78 -28.32 -29.66
CA ASP A 205 -29.64 -29.72 -29.30
C ASP A 205 -29.04 -29.86 -27.89
N ARG A 206 -29.09 -31.08 -27.35
CA ARG A 206 -28.62 -31.36 -26.00
C ARG A 206 -27.12 -31.11 -25.83
N ALA A 207 -26.32 -31.40 -26.86
CA ALA A 207 -24.87 -31.27 -26.79
C ALA A 207 -24.45 -29.78 -26.76
N GLU A 208 -25.10 -28.95 -27.58
CA GLU A 208 -24.89 -27.51 -27.62
C GLU A 208 -25.33 -26.82 -26.34
N TYR A 209 -26.49 -27.22 -25.79
CA TYR A 209 -26.96 -26.73 -24.49
C TYR A 209 -25.96 -27.08 -23.36
N GLU A 210 -25.55 -28.34 -23.25
CA GLU A 210 -24.62 -28.78 -22.20
C GLU A 210 -23.26 -28.08 -22.32
N ALA A 211 -22.74 -27.87 -23.53
CA ALA A 211 -21.48 -27.15 -23.75
C ALA A 211 -21.57 -25.66 -23.33
N ARG A 212 -22.66 -24.97 -23.72
CA ARG A 212 -22.88 -23.55 -23.37
C ARG A 212 -23.11 -23.37 -21.87
N ARG A 213 -23.89 -24.27 -21.26
CA ARG A 213 -24.15 -24.29 -19.82
C ARG A 213 -22.87 -24.48 -19.02
N ALA A 214 -22.06 -25.49 -19.37
CA ALA A 214 -20.78 -25.73 -18.70
C ALA A 214 -19.82 -24.53 -18.81
N GLY A 215 -19.85 -23.81 -19.93
CA GLY A 215 -19.07 -22.58 -20.11
C GLY A 215 -19.52 -21.43 -19.20
N LEU A 216 -20.82 -21.24 -19.03
CA LEU A 216 -21.39 -20.23 -18.12
C LEU A 216 -21.18 -20.60 -16.65
N GLU A 217 -21.42 -21.86 -16.28
CA GLU A 217 -21.20 -22.37 -14.92
C GLU A 217 -19.72 -22.23 -14.51
N ARG A 218 -18.78 -22.48 -15.43
CA ARG A 218 -17.35 -22.24 -15.16
C ARG A 218 -17.05 -20.78 -14.84
N LYS A 219 -17.60 -19.83 -15.61
CA LYS A 219 -17.43 -18.39 -15.35
C LYS A 219 -18.04 -17.97 -14.01
N VAL A 220 -19.20 -18.52 -13.66
CA VAL A 220 -19.81 -18.30 -12.34
C VAL A 220 -18.89 -18.81 -11.24
N GLY A 221 -18.35 -20.02 -11.38
CA GLY A 221 -17.39 -20.58 -10.42
C GLY A 221 -16.12 -19.75 -10.29
N GLU A 222 -15.55 -19.26 -11.40
CA GLU A 222 -14.39 -18.37 -11.39
C GLU A 222 -14.67 -17.05 -10.65
N LEU A 223 -15.84 -16.44 -10.85
CA LEU A 223 -16.25 -15.23 -10.14
C LEU A 223 -16.54 -15.48 -8.66
N GLN A 224 -17.13 -16.63 -8.31
CA GLN A 224 -17.35 -17.05 -6.93
C GLN A 224 -16.03 -17.19 -6.17
N GLU A 225 -15.04 -17.90 -6.74
CA GLU A 225 -13.71 -18.01 -6.13
C GLU A 225 -13.03 -16.65 -5.96
N GLN A 226 -13.20 -15.73 -6.92
CA GLN A 226 -12.66 -14.38 -6.82
C GLN A 226 -13.34 -13.58 -5.71
N LEU A 227 -14.66 -13.70 -5.57
CA LEU A 227 -15.44 -13.04 -4.53
C LEU A 227 -15.02 -13.52 -3.14
N GLU A 228 -14.95 -14.84 -2.95
CA GLU A 228 -14.52 -15.45 -1.68
C GLU A 228 -13.12 -14.99 -1.28
N ARG A 229 -12.15 -15.06 -2.20
CA ARG A 229 -10.77 -14.60 -1.92
C ARG A 229 -10.71 -13.11 -1.57
N LEU A 230 -11.55 -12.29 -2.19
CA LEU A 230 -11.60 -10.85 -1.93
C LEU A 230 -12.24 -10.58 -0.55
N GLN A 231 -13.31 -11.28 -0.21
CA GLN A 231 -13.98 -11.18 1.10
C GLN A 231 -13.06 -11.65 2.22
N GLU A 232 -12.41 -12.81 2.10
CA GLU A 232 -11.43 -13.30 3.08
C GLU A 232 -10.32 -12.27 3.31
N ARG A 233 -9.77 -11.69 2.24
CA ARG A 233 -8.74 -10.65 2.32
C ARG A 233 -9.24 -9.39 3.03
N LEU A 234 -10.48 -8.99 2.78
CA LEU A 234 -11.11 -7.84 3.43
C LEU A 234 -11.27 -8.06 4.93
N GLU A 235 -11.83 -9.21 5.32
CA GLU A 235 -12.05 -9.58 6.71
C GLU A 235 -10.74 -9.62 7.50
N ASP A 236 -9.72 -10.23 6.92
CA ASP A 236 -8.35 -10.28 7.46
C ASP A 236 -7.80 -8.88 7.77
N LEU A 237 -7.92 -7.95 6.82
CA LEU A 237 -7.37 -6.59 6.95
C LEU A 237 -8.24 -5.73 7.88
N ASP A 238 -9.56 -5.94 7.87
CA ASP A 238 -10.49 -5.29 8.79
C ASP A 238 -10.26 -5.71 10.23
N LEU A 239 -9.92 -6.98 10.49
CA LEU A 239 -9.53 -7.45 11.82
C LEU A 239 -8.30 -6.71 12.34
N VAL A 240 -7.28 -6.54 11.49
CA VAL A 240 -6.07 -5.78 11.84
C VAL A 240 -6.43 -4.31 12.11
N ALA A 241 -7.22 -3.69 11.23
CA ALA A 241 -7.66 -2.31 11.39
C ALA A 241 -8.52 -2.10 12.66
N ALA A 242 -9.36 -3.07 13.03
CA ALA A 242 -10.14 -3.05 14.26
C ALA A 242 -9.23 -3.08 15.49
N ARG A 243 -8.25 -4.00 15.53
CA ARG A 243 -7.24 -4.04 16.61
C ARG A 243 -6.45 -2.74 16.72
N CYS A 244 -6.11 -2.12 15.58
CA CYS A 244 -5.49 -0.79 15.56
C CYS A 244 -6.37 0.28 16.21
N ARG A 245 -7.70 0.27 15.96
CA ARG A 245 -8.64 1.20 16.58
C ARG A 245 -8.79 0.96 18.08
N GLU A 246 -8.85 -0.29 18.50
CA GLU A 246 -8.89 -0.66 19.93
C GLU A 246 -7.67 -0.11 20.67
N LEU A 247 -6.47 -0.13 20.06
CA LEU A 247 -5.29 0.50 20.64
C LEU A 247 -5.43 2.03 20.78
N LEU A 248 -6.02 2.71 19.79
CA LEU A 248 -6.26 4.15 19.83
C LEU A 248 -7.27 4.55 20.92
N GLU A 249 -8.30 3.73 21.13
CA GLU A 249 -9.35 3.96 22.13
C GLU A 249 -8.88 3.56 23.55
N GLY A 250 -8.12 2.46 23.67
CA GLY A 250 -7.60 1.93 24.92
C GLY A 250 -6.51 2.79 25.58
N GLY A 251 -5.82 3.65 24.81
CA GLY A 251 -4.88 4.66 25.32
C GLY A 251 -5.53 5.95 25.83
N SER A 252 -6.86 6.01 25.93
CA SER A 252 -7.62 7.17 26.42
C SER A 252 -8.28 6.94 27.80
N ARG A 253 -7.80 5.95 28.57
CA ARG A 253 -8.24 5.66 29.95
C ARG A 253 -7.10 5.73 30.95
#